data_AF-S3UY99-F1
#
_entry.id   AF-S3UY99-F1
#
_cell.length_a   1.000
_cell.length_b   1.000
_cell.length_c   1.000
_cell.angle_alpha   90.00
_cell.angle_beta   90.00
_cell.angle_gamma   90.00
#
_symmetry.space_group_name_H-M   'P 1'
#
loop_
_entity.id
_entity.type
_entity.pdbx_description
1 polymer ?
#
loop_
_entity_poly.entity_id
_entity_poly.type
_entity_poly.pdbx_seq_one_letter_code
_entity_poly.pdbx_strand_id
1 'polypeptide(L)' 'MNGILTYTEACEMSPRDLAKANLLVDRMMKEQQQATNKLRSRT' A
#
# COMPACT_ATOMS: atom_id res chain seq x y z
N MET A 1 9.04 -10.14 -8.63
CA MET A 1 7.61 -9.97 -8.27
C MET A 1 7.47 -8.56 -7.71
N ASN A 2 6.72 -7.67 -8.36
CA ASN A 2 6.79 -6.21 -8.13
C ASN A 2 5.89 -5.69 -6.98
N GLY A 3 5.33 -6.58 -6.16
CA GLY A 3 4.48 -6.21 -5.01
C GLY A 3 3.11 -5.62 -5.35
N ILE A 4 2.77 -5.48 -6.64
CA ILE A 4 1.46 -5.03 -7.11
C ILE A 4 0.66 -6.25 -7.52
N LEU A 5 -0.49 -6.45 -6.88
CA LEU A 5 -1.45 -7.48 -7.27
C LEU A 5 -2.22 -7.02 -8.50
N THR A 6 -2.26 -7.86 -9.53
CA THR A 6 -3.21 -7.72 -10.62
C THR A 6 -4.63 -8.01 -10.14
N TYR A 7 -5.62 -7.58 -10.91
CA TYR A 7 -7.03 -7.84 -10.60
C TYR A 7 -7.31 -9.34 -10.42
N THR A 8 -6.80 -10.17 -11.33
CA THR A 8 -6.97 -11.62 -11.27
C THR A 8 -6.38 -12.22 -10.00
N GLU A 9 -5.15 -11.83 -9.65
CA GLU A 9 -4.50 -12.30 -8.42
C GLU A 9 -5.28 -11.85 -7.16
N ALA A 10 -5.82 -10.63 -7.15
CA ALA A 10 -6.64 -10.15 -6.05
C ALA A 10 -7.97 -10.91 -5.91
N CYS A 11 -8.57 -11.36 -7.01
CA CYS A 11 -9.79 -12.17 -7.00
C CYS A 11 -9.54 -13.62 -6.54
N GLU A 12 -8.34 -14.15 -6.75
CA GLU A 12 -7.95 -15.51 -6.33
C GLU A 12 -7.49 -15.56 -4.87
N MET A 13 -7.22 -14.41 -4.25
CA MET A 13 -6.81 -14.32 -2.85
C MET A 13 -7.99 -14.55 -1.88
N SER A 14 -7.67 -15.14 -0.72
CA SER A 14 -8.65 -15.23 0.37
C SER A 14 -9.04 -13.81 0.84
N PRO A 15 -10.31 -13.57 1.22
CA PRO A 15 -10.75 -12.27 1.71
C PRO A 15 -9.91 -11.75 2.88
N ARG A 16 -9.41 -12.67 3.73
CA ARG A 16 -8.57 -12.33 4.87
C ARG A 16 -7.20 -11.81 4.44
N ASP A 17 -6.59 -12.44 3.45
CA ASP A 17 -5.26 -12.04 2.98
C ASP A 17 -5.33 -10.79 2.12
N LEU A 18 -6.39 -10.63 1.32
CA LEU A 18 -6.67 -9.39 0.60
C LEU A 18 -6.86 -8.21 1.57
N ALA A 19 -7.60 -8.41 2.66
CA ALA A 19 -7.76 -7.39 3.71
C ALA A 19 -6.41 -6.99 4.34
N LYS A 20 -5.53 -7.96 4.63
CA LYS A 20 -4.18 -7.66 5.15
C LYS A 20 -3.34 -6.89 4.13
N ALA A 21 -3.37 -7.29 2.86
CA ALA A 21 -2.65 -6.59 1.80
C ALA A 21 -3.10 -5.13 1.69
N ASN A 22 -4.41 -4.88 1.74
CA ASN A 22 -4.98 -3.52 1.73
C ASN A 22 -4.50 -2.68 2.92
N LEU A 23 -4.44 -3.26 4.13
CA LEU A 23 -3.92 -2.55 5.31
C LEU A 23 -2.43 -2.19 5.18
N LEU A 24 -1.63 -3.06 4.56
CA LEU A 24 -0.22 -2.79 4.31
C LEU A 24 -0.02 -1.66 3.30
N VAL A 25 -0.81 -1.65 2.22
CA VAL A 25 -0.80 -0.58 1.22
C VAL A 25 -1.20 0.76 1.84
N ASP A 26 -2.27 0.80 2.63
CA ASP A 26 -2.72 2.01 3.34
C ASP A 26 -1.63 2.56 4.27
N ARG A 27 -0.94 1.69 5.03
CA ARG A 27 0.19 2.09 5.87
C ARG A 27 1.33 2.68 5.01
N MET A 28 1.72 2.00 3.94
CA MET A 28 2.79 2.46 3.06
C MET A 28 2.49 3.85 2.46
N MET A 29 1.25 4.08 2.01
CA MET A 29 0.83 5.36 1.46
C MET A 29 0.86 6.46 2.51
N LYS A 30 0.44 6.18 3.75
CA LYS A 30 0.54 7.13 4.87
C LYS A 30 1.98 7.48 5.19
N GLU A 31 2.88 6.51 5.24
CA GLU A 31 4.30 6.74 5.49
C GLU A 31 4.96 7.57 4.38
N GLN A 32 4.66 7.27 3.11
CA GLN A 32 5.13 8.07 1.97
C GLN A 32 4.61 9.51 2.01
N GLN A 33 3.32 9.71 2.34
CA GLN A 33 2.74 11.03 2.48
C GLN A 33 3.43 11.82 3.60
N GLN A 34 3.68 11.20 4.75
CA GLN A 34 4.39 11.83 5.87
C GLN A 34 5.83 12.19 5.50
N ALA A 35 6.55 11.30 4.81
CA ALA A 35 7.92 11.55 4.35
C ALA A 35 7.95 12.73 3.35
N THR A 36 7.00 12.76 2.42
CA THR A 36 6.86 13.84 1.43
C THR A 36 6.53 15.18 2.10
N ASN A 37 5.62 15.19 3.08
CA ASN A 37 5.28 16.40 3.84
C ASN A 37 6.50 16.93 4.62
N LYS A 38 7.28 16.05 5.26
CA LYS A 38 8.52 16.43 5.95
C LYS A 38 9.56 17.03 4.99
N LEU A 39 9.66 16.48 3.77
CA LEU A 39 10.57 17.01 2.75
C LEU A 39 10.12 18.40 2.27
N ARG A 40 8.82 18.57 2.01
CA ARG A 40 8.23 19.85 1.57
C ARG A 40 8.32 20.94 2.63
N SER A 41 8.21 20.62 3.91
CA SER A 41 8.38 21.60 5.00
C SER A 41 9.83 22.05 5.22
N ARG A 42 10.81 21.43 4.55
CA ARG A 42 12.25 21.77 4.64
C ARG A 42 12.75 22.65 3.48
N THR A 43 11.97 22.77 2.41
CA THR A 43 12.19 23.68 1.27
C THR A 43 11.36 24.94 1.43
#